data_AF-A0A131XID3-F1
#
_entry.id   AF-A0A131XID3-F1
#
_cell.length_a   1.000
_cell.length_b   1.000
_cell.length_c   1.000
_cell.angle_alpha   90.00
_cell.angle_beta   90.00
_cell.angle_gamma   90.00
#
_symmetry.space_group_name_H-M   'P 1'
#
loop_
_entity.id
_entity.type
_entity.pdbx_description
1 polymer ?
#
loop_
_entity_poly.entity_id
_entity_poly.type
_entity_poly.pdbx_seq_one_letter_code
_entity_poly.pdbx_strand_id
1 'polypeptide(L)'
;MNTSVVFAALLVLSMDIAIQAIRCADPSRYKGRWVIGVDGRECVALVKEKCKGLRRYTTHRWRRGLHVRKNCAKVPRLSAIATFLDGGKRYRGHAAIFLSCASDGIWVYDQWNTAPLKRRKIRYGYKAPNYNGNNFYMIKL
;
A
#
# COMPACT_ATOMS: atom_id res chain seq x y z
N MET A 1 62.94 11.02 3.11
CA MET A 1 61.63 10.90 2.45
C MET A 1 60.96 9.66 2.99
N ASN A 2 59.76 9.79 3.58
CA ASN A 2 58.71 8.75 3.67
C ASN A 2 57.60 9.27 4.58
N THR A 3 56.62 9.94 3.98
CA THR A 3 55.34 10.26 4.61
C THR A 3 54.34 9.18 4.22
N SER A 4 54.03 8.29 5.16
CA SER A 4 52.94 7.32 5.01
C SER A 4 51.61 8.05 5.15
N VAL A 5 50.84 8.11 4.06
CA VAL A 5 49.46 8.61 4.07
C VAL A 5 48.55 7.45 4.46
N VAL A 6 47.95 7.52 5.65
CA VAL A 6 46.92 6.58 6.10
C VAL A 6 45.58 7.03 5.49
N PHE A 7 45.08 6.30 4.50
CA PHE A 7 43.73 6.46 4.00
C PHE A 7 42.73 5.83 4.99
N ALA A 8 42.05 6.67 5.77
CA ALA A 8 40.90 6.25 6.55
C ALA A 8 39.69 6.08 5.62
N ALA A 9 39.32 4.84 5.31
CA ALA A 9 38.08 4.53 4.61
C ALA A 9 36.89 4.74 5.58
N LEU A 10 36.16 5.85 5.43
CA LEU A 10 34.90 6.07 6.13
C LEU A 10 33.82 5.13 5.56
N LEU A 11 33.55 4.03 6.27
CA LEU A 11 32.37 3.19 6.02
C LEU A 11 31.11 3.95 6.44
N VAL A 12 30.45 4.62 5.49
CA VAL A 12 29.12 5.19 5.70
C VAL A 12 28.11 4.05 5.74
N LEU A 13 27.83 3.54 6.94
CA LEU A 13 26.69 2.67 7.22
C LEU A 13 25.41 3.48 7.02
N SER A 14 24.89 3.52 5.79
CA SER A 14 23.54 4.03 5.55
C SER A 14 22.54 3.08 6.22
N MET A 15 21.95 3.54 7.33
CA MET A 15 20.81 2.85 7.92
C MET A 15 19.61 3.02 6.98
N ASP A 16 19.44 2.10 6.05
CA ASP A 16 18.19 1.93 5.34
C ASP A 16 17.11 1.64 6.38
N ILE A 17 16.29 2.66 6.70
CA ILE A 17 15.06 2.44 7.47
C ILE A 17 14.21 1.52 6.61
N ALA A 18 14.28 0.21 6.91
CA ALA A 18 13.51 -0.80 6.22
C ALA A 18 12.04 -0.40 6.26
N ILE A 19 11.49 -0.07 5.10
CA ILE A 19 10.08 0.27 4.97
C ILE A 19 9.31 -1.00 5.28
N GLN A 20 8.75 -1.08 6.49
CA GLN A 20 7.89 -2.18 6.91
C GLN A 20 6.56 -2.11 6.16
N ALA A 21 6.58 -2.62 4.93
CA ALA A 21 5.41 -2.83 4.12
C ALA A 21 4.69 -4.09 4.57
N ILE A 22 3.40 -3.99 4.84
CA ILE A 22 2.54 -5.18 4.97
C ILE A 22 2.39 -5.78 3.58
N ARG A 23 3.10 -6.88 3.33
CA ARG A 23 3.12 -7.59 2.04
C ARG A 23 1.87 -8.45 1.87
N CYS A 24 1.43 -8.53 0.63
CA CYS A 24 0.28 -9.32 0.21
C CYS A 24 0.70 -10.41 -0.76
N ALA A 25 0.00 -11.54 -0.72
CA ALA A 25 0.05 -12.54 -1.78
C ALA A 25 -0.58 -11.95 -3.07
N ASP A 26 -0.05 -12.34 -4.23
CA ASP A 26 -0.59 -11.93 -5.52
C ASP A 26 -2.04 -12.48 -5.70
N PRO A 27 -3.05 -11.62 -5.85
CA PRO A 27 -4.43 -12.06 -5.96
C PRO A 27 -4.88 -12.30 -7.40
N SER A 28 -4.00 -12.20 -8.40
CA SER A 28 -4.34 -12.25 -9.84
C SER A 28 -5.15 -13.47 -10.26
N ARG A 29 -4.92 -14.63 -9.64
CA ARG A 29 -5.71 -15.85 -9.89
C ARG A 29 -7.21 -15.74 -9.58
N TYR A 30 -7.59 -14.71 -8.81
CA TYR A 30 -8.99 -14.43 -8.46
C TYR A 30 -9.63 -13.38 -9.36
N LYS A 31 -8.96 -12.90 -10.41
CA LYS A 31 -9.51 -11.88 -11.32
C LYS A 31 -10.88 -12.33 -11.87
N GLY A 32 -11.86 -11.44 -11.81
CA GLY A 32 -13.25 -11.74 -12.18
C GLY A 32 -14.05 -12.49 -11.13
N ARG A 33 -13.45 -12.85 -9.99
CA ARG A 33 -14.10 -13.51 -8.84
C ARG A 33 -13.96 -12.65 -7.58
N TRP A 34 -14.84 -12.84 -6.61
CA TRP A 34 -14.69 -12.23 -5.30
C TRP A 34 -13.69 -13.01 -4.46
N VAL A 35 -12.80 -12.30 -3.78
CA VAL A 35 -12.16 -12.80 -2.57
C VAL A 35 -13.13 -12.50 -1.43
N ILE A 36 -13.84 -13.51 -0.94
CA ILE A 36 -14.78 -13.37 0.17
C ILE A 36 -14.01 -13.61 1.47
N GLY A 37 -14.06 -12.63 2.38
CA GLY A 37 -13.33 -12.67 3.64
C GLY A 37 -14.21 -12.29 4.83
N VAL A 38 -13.57 -11.96 5.95
CA VAL A 38 -14.27 -11.54 7.19
C VAL A 38 -15.15 -10.29 7.01
N ASP A 39 -14.87 -9.46 6.00
CA ASP A 39 -15.68 -8.29 5.63
C ASP A 39 -16.53 -8.56 4.35
N GLY A 40 -16.87 -9.82 4.07
CA GLY A 40 -17.70 -10.21 2.93
C GLY A 40 -17.04 -9.94 1.57
N ARG A 41 -17.76 -9.25 0.68
CA ARG A 41 -17.31 -8.91 -0.68
C ARG A 41 -16.59 -7.55 -0.77
N GLU A 42 -16.34 -6.90 0.36
CA GLU A 42 -15.80 -5.55 0.41
C GLU A 42 -14.32 -5.46 0.01
N CYS A 43 -13.87 -4.23 -0.24
CA CYS A 43 -12.46 -3.92 -0.53
C CYS A 43 -11.52 -4.33 0.61
N VAL A 44 -11.98 -4.17 1.86
CA VAL A 44 -11.24 -4.54 3.07
C VAL A 44 -11.03 -6.05 3.16
N ALA A 45 -12.03 -6.85 2.73
CA ALA A 45 -11.93 -8.30 2.74
C ALA A 45 -10.73 -8.77 1.90
N LEU A 46 -10.58 -8.27 0.66
CA LEU A 46 -9.43 -8.59 -0.18
C LEU A 46 -8.10 -8.33 0.53
N VAL A 47 -7.94 -7.15 1.13
CA VAL A 47 -6.70 -6.74 1.80
C VAL A 47 -6.45 -7.60 3.04
N LYS A 48 -7.46 -7.85 3.87
CA LYS A 48 -7.31 -8.71 5.06
C LYS A 48 -6.98 -10.15 4.71
N GLU A 49 -7.58 -10.69 3.65
CA GLU A 49 -7.36 -12.08 3.22
C GLU A 49 -6.02 -12.32 2.53
N LYS A 50 -5.46 -11.29 1.89
CA LYS A 50 -4.24 -11.45 1.09
C LYS A 50 -3.01 -10.85 1.73
N CYS A 51 -3.14 -9.94 2.67
CA CYS A 51 -2.00 -9.24 3.28
C CYS A 51 -1.68 -9.77 4.67
N LYS A 52 -0.39 -10.04 4.90
CA LYS A 52 0.12 -10.74 6.09
C LYS A 52 -0.34 -10.05 7.37
N GLY A 53 -1.00 -10.80 8.25
CA GLY A 53 -1.36 -10.35 9.60
C GLY A 53 -2.57 -9.42 9.69
N LEU A 54 -3.20 -8.98 8.58
CA LEU A 54 -4.33 -8.05 8.66
C LEU A 54 -5.67 -8.70 9.05
N ARG A 55 -5.88 -9.98 8.72
CA ARG A 55 -7.13 -10.71 9.00
C ARG A 55 -7.56 -10.66 10.47
N ARG A 56 -6.61 -10.59 11.42
CA ARG A 56 -6.88 -10.59 12.87
C ARG A 56 -7.24 -9.22 13.46
N TYR A 57 -7.18 -8.14 12.68
CA TYR A 57 -7.43 -6.78 13.16
C TYR A 57 -8.62 -6.14 12.45
N THR A 58 -9.40 -5.37 13.18
CA THR A 58 -10.39 -4.46 12.58
C THR A 58 -9.67 -3.25 11.96
N THR A 59 -10.32 -2.57 11.01
CA THR A 59 -9.76 -1.38 10.34
C THR A 59 -9.51 -0.22 11.29
N HIS A 60 -10.11 -0.21 12.49
CA HIS A 60 -9.81 0.76 13.55
C HIS A 60 -8.37 0.70 14.06
N ARG A 61 -7.68 -0.45 13.92
CA ARG A 61 -6.26 -0.59 14.26
C ARG A 61 -5.35 -0.04 13.15
N TRP A 62 -5.84 0.08 11.93
CA TRP A 62 -5.01 0.56 10.82
C TRP A 62 -4.58 2.00 11.04
N ARG A 63 -3.30 2.25 10.81
CA ARG A 63 -2.65 3.55 10.91
C ARG A 63 -2.07 3.96 9.57
N ARG A 64 -2.07 5.27 9.34
CA ARG A 64 -1.52 5.87 8.12
C ARG A 64 0.01 5.67 8.08
N GLY A 65 0.49 4.97 7.06
CA GLY A 65 1.91 4.80 6.77
C GLY A 65 2.45 5.82 5.77
N LEU A 66 3.39 5.40 4.93
CA LEU A 66 3.96 6.24 3.87
C LEU A 66 2.89 6.62 2.84
N HIS A 67 2.90 7.88 2.42
CA HIS A 67 2.04 8.38 1.36
C HIS A 67 2.48 7.82 0.00
N VAL A 68 1.60 7.09 -0.69
CA VAL A 68 1.99 6.30 -1.87
C VAL A 68 2.51 7.19 -3.00
N ARG A 69 1.75 8.20 -3.41
CA ARG A 69 2.13 9.08 -4.53
C ARG A 69 3.46 9.81 -4.27
N LYS A 70 3.68 10.29 -3.04
CA LYS A 70 4.90 11.04 -2.69
C LYS A 70 6.13 10.14 -2.52
N ASN A 71 5.95 8.83 -2.40
CA ASN A 71 7.02 7.89 -2.07
C ASN A 71 7.03 6.69 -3.02
N CYS A 72 6.67 6.87 -4.28
CA CYS A 72 6.40 5.73 -5.17
C CYS A 72 7.53 4.69 -5.24
N ALA A 73 8.78 5.15 -5.44
CA ALA A 73 9.96 4.29 -5.51
C ALA A 73 10.19 3.46 -4.22
N LYS A 74 9.62 3.93 -3.11
CA LYS A 74 9.74 3.36 -1.77
C LYS A 74 8.56 2.46 -1.41
N VAL A 75 7.48 2.42 -2.20
CA VAL A 75 6.32 1.54 -1.96
C VAL A 75 6.52 0.25 -2.74
N PRO A 76 6.77 -0.89 -2.08
CA PRO A 76 6.97 -2.13 -2.79
C PRO A 76 5.69 -2.62 -3.47
N ARG A 77 5.83 -3.28 -4.62
CA ARG A 77 4.73 -4.02 -5.25
C ARG A 77 4.13 -5.05 -4.26
N LEU A 78 2.82 -5.27 -4.37
CA LEU A 78 2.01 -6.09 -3.48
C LEU A 78 2.01 -5.61 -2.02
N SER A 79 1.97 -4.29 -1.81
CA SER A 79 1.79 -3.69 -0.49
C SER A 79 0.32 -3.41 -0.20
N ALA A 80 -0.08 -3.61 1.06
CA ALA A 80 -1.40 -3.21 1.54
C ALA A 80 -1.46 -1.67 1.62
N ILE A 81 -2.42 -1.09 0.90
CA ILE A 81 -2.66 0.36 0.89
C ILE A 81 -4.13 0.65 1.15
N ALA A 82 -4.41 1.82 1.69
CA ALA A 82 -5.77 2.29 1.87
C ALA A 82 -5.85 3.81 1.85
N THR A 83 -7.05 4.33 1.67
CA THR A 83 -7.32 5.74 1.89
C THR A 83 -7.40 6.06 3.38
N PHE A 84 -6.82 7.20 3.73
CA PHE A 84 -6.91 7.80 5.06
C PHE A 84 -7.40 9.24 4.86
N LEU A 85 -8.68 9.49 5.09
CA LEU A 85 -9.37 10.74 4.74
C LEU A 85 -9.56 11.67 5.96
N ASP A 86 -10.05 12.89 5.72
CA ASP A 86 -10.48 13.85 6.76
C ASP A 86 -9.39 14.20 7.80
N GLY A 87 -8.17 14.49 7.35
CA GLY A 87 -7.01 14.72 8.22
C GLY A 87 -6.52 13.46 8.97
N GLY A 88 -7.23 12.34 8.83
CA GLY A 88 -7.26 11.25 9.79
C GLY A 88 -6.07 10.29 9.78
N LYS A 89 -5.62 9.96 11.00
CA LYS A 89 -4.67 8.87 11.30
C LYS A 89 -5.30 7.47 11.11
N ARG A 90 -6.61 7.38 10.86
CA ARG A 90 -7.41 6.14 10.79
C ARG A 90 -7.97 5.91 9.39
N TYR A 91 -8.23 4.65 9.08
CA TYR A 91 -8.82 4.22 7.81
C TYR A 91 -10.20 4.83 7.58
N ARG A 92 -10.44 5.34 6.38
CA ARG A 92 -11.77 5.70 5.85
C ARG A 92 -11.73 5.62 4.34
N GLY A 93 -12.74 4.98 3.73
CA GLY A 93 -12.90 4.91 2.27
C GLY A 93 -12.59 3.53 1.70
N HIS A 94 -11.49 3.41 0.97
CA HIS A 94 -11.16 2.23 0.15
C HIS A 94 -9.81 1.61 0.52
N ALA A 95 -9.71 0.29 0.39
CA ALA A 95 -8.49 -0.48 0.59
C ALA A 95 -8.13 -1.25 -0.68
N ALA A 96 -6.84 -1.40 -0.97
CA ALA A 96 -6.37 -2.05 -2.18
C ALA A 96 -4.99 -2.68 -2.01
N ILE A 97 -4.58 -3.49 -2.99
CA ILE A 97 -3.23 -4.06 -3.09
C ILE A 97 -2.47 -3.29 -4.17
N PHE A 98 -1.39 -2.62 -3.78
CA PHE A 98 -0.58 -1.78 -4.66
C PHE A 98 0.18 -2.61 -5.71
N LEU A 99 0.23 -2.12 -6.95
CA LEU A 99 1.06 -2.71 -8.02
C LEU A 99 2.19 -1.80 -8.47
N SER A 100 1.87 -0.55 -8.82
CA SER A 100 2.83 0.45 -9.28
C SER A 100 2.19 1.83 -9.32
N CYS A 101 2.99 2.89 -9.38
CA CYS A 101 2.48 4.20 -9.79
C CYS A 101 2.57 4.36 -11.30
N ALA A 102 1.78 5.30 -11.81
CA ALA A 102 1.87 5.90 -13.11
C ALA A 102 1.87 7.43 -12.95
N SER A 103 2.11 8.16 -14.03
CA SER A 103 2.06 9.63 -14.02
C SER A 103 0.70 10.18 -13.57
N ASP A 104 -0.38 9.47 -13.92
CA ASP A 104 -1.77 9.88 -13.73
C ASP A 104 -2.51 9.12 -12.60
N GLY A 105 -1.84 8.22 -11.89
CA GLY A 105 -2.47 7.45 -10.83
C GLY A 105 -1.65 6.31 -10.25
N ILE A 106 -2.33 5.38 -9.61
CA ILE A 106 -1.77 4.12 -9.11
C ILE A 106 -2.50 2.92 -9.72
N TRP A 107 -1.75 1.90 -10.10
CA TRP A 107 -2.28 0.60 -10.46
C TRP A 107 -2.45 -0.25 -9.20
N VAL A 108 -3.61 -0.85 -9.07
CA VAL A 108 -3.96 -1.69 -7.91
C VAL A 108 -4.71 -2.94 -8.34
N TYR A 109 -4.71 -3.95 -7.47
CA TYR A 109 -5.81 -4.91 -7.40
C TYR A 109 -6.79 -4.47 -6.32
N ASP A 110 -8.07 -4.45 -6.67
CA ASP A 110 -9.15 -4.27 -5.70
C ASP A 110 -10.45 -4.94 -6.13
N GLN A 111 -11.41 -4.94 -5.21
CA GLN A 111 -12.79 -5.35 -5.41
C GLN A 111 -13.69 -4.46 -4.52
N TRP A 112 -15.00 -4.54 -4.73
CA TRP A 112 -16.01 -4.02 -3.80
C TRP A 112 -17.32 -4.79 -3.97
N ASN A 113 -18.33 -4.48 -3.16
CA ASN A 113 -19.60 -5.22 -3.13
C ASN A 113 -20.26 -5.45 -4.51
N THR A 114 -20.13 -4.51 -5.45
CA THR A 114 -20.70 -4.59 -6.81
C THR A 114 -19.67 -4.85 -7.91
N ALA A 115 -18.38 -5.00 -7.61
CA ALA A 115 -17.40 -5.41 -8.62
C ALA A 115 -16.38 -6.43 -8.06
N PRO A 116 -16.24 -7.59 -8.72
CA PRO A 116 -15.27 -8.60 -8.32
C PRO A 116 -13.83 -8.09 -8.54
N LEU A 117 -12.87 -8.91 -8.10
CA LEU A 117 -11.46 -8.55 -8.16
C LEU A 117 -11.03 -8.20 -9.58
N LYS A 118 -10.43 -7.02 -9.73
CA LYS A 118 -9.83 -6.58 -10.99
C LYS A 118 -8.59 -5.75 -10.75
N ARG A 119 -7.72 -5.74 -11.76
CA ARG A 119 -6.68 -4.72 -11.88
C ARG A 119 -7.34 -3.44 -12.38
N ARG A 120 -7.15 -2.32 -11.70
CA ARG A 120 -7.58 -1.01 -12.20
C ARG A 120 -6.59 0.10 -11.86
N LYS A 121 -6.68 1.20 -12.61
CA LYS A 121 -5.98 2.43 -12.29
C LYS A 121 -6.89 3.32 -11.45
N ILE A 122 -6.39 3.77 -10.29
CA ILE A 122 -7.02 4.80 -9.48
C ILE A 122 -6.32 6.12 -9.82
N ARG A 123 -7.05 7.05 -10.44
CA ARG A 123 -6.48 8.32 -10.94
C ARG A 123 -6.17 9.28 -9.79
N TYR A 124 -5.10 10.04 -9.94
CA TYR A 124 -4.83 11.19 -9.09
C TYR A 124 -5.86 12.29 -9.36
N GLY A 125 -6.26 13.02 -8.32
CA GLY A 125 -7.21 14.14 -8.44
C GLY A 125 -8.66 13.72 -8.74
N TYR A 126 -8.98 12.43 -8.71
CA TYR A 126 -10.36 11.97 -8.93
C TYR A 126 -11.31 12.55 -7.87
N LYS A 127 -12.51 12.96 -8.29
CA LYS A 127 -13.46 13.71 -7.44
C LYS A 127 -13.88 12.93 -6.19
N ALA A 128 -14.14 11.64 -6.32
CA ALA A 128 -14.54 10.80 -5.18
C ALA A 128 -13.32 10.49 -4.29
N PRO A 129 -13.28 10.92 -3.02
CA PRO A 129 -12.09 10.80 -2.17
C PRO A 129 -11.60 9.35 -1.98
N ASN A 130 -12.52 8.39 -1.91
CA ASN A 130 -12.24 6.95 -1.77
C ASN A 130 -11.54 6.35 -3.01
N TYR A 131 -11.67 7.02 -4.16
CA TYR A 131 -11.11 6.60 -5.44
C TYR A 131 -10.14 7.64 -6.01
N ASN A 132 -9.59 8.50 -5.15
CA ASN A 132 -8.55 9.43 -5.52
C ASN A 132 -7.19 8.87 -5.13
N GLY A 133 -6.32 8.64 -6.11
CA GLY A 133 -4.97 8.12 -5.88
C GLY A 133 -4.12 8.98 -4.95
N ASN A 134 -4.47 10.26 -4.78
CA ASN A 134 -3.80 11.18 -3.85
C ASN A 134 -4.05 10.85 -2.38
N ASN A 135 -5.03 10.00 -2.08
CA ASN A 135 -5.44 9.74 -0.71
C ASN A 135 -4.90 8.42 -0.17
N PHE A 136 -4.11 7.68 -0.95
CA PHE A 136 -3.61 6.35 -0.57
C PHE A 136 -2.30 6.42 0.20
N TYR A 137 -2.28 5.66 1.30
CA TYR A 137 -1.11 5.44 2.14
C TYR A 137 -0.92 3.94 2.34
N MET A 138 0.30 3.52 2.61
CA MET A 138 0.56 2.17 3.14
C MET A 138 -0.14 1.99 4.48
N ILE A 139 -0.64 0.79 4.74
CA ILE A 139 -1.23 0.44 6.03
C ILE A 139 -0.11 0.09 7.02
N LYS A 140 -0.19 0.67 8.22
CA LYS A 140 0.55 0.24 9.43
C LYS A 140 -0.44 -0.27 10.48
N LEU A 141 0.05 -1.05 11.43
CA LEU A 141 -0.71 -1.52 12.60
C LEU A 141 -0.22 -0.82 13.87
#